data_AF-A0A349Y7X5-F1
#
_entry.id   AF-A0A349Y7X5-F1
#
_cell.length_a   1.000
_cell.length_b   1.000
_cell.length_c   1.000
_cell.angle_alpha   90.00
_cell.angle_beta   90.00
_cell.angle_gamma   90.00
#
_symmetry.space_group_name_H-M   'P 1'
#
loop_
_entity.id
_entity.type
_entity.pdbx_description
1 polymer ?
#
loop_
_entity_poly.entity_id
_entity_poly.type
_entity_poly.pdbx_seq_one_letter_code
_entity_poly.pdbx_strand_id
1 'polypeptide(L)'
;LQEALLWGTVAALLNFAPYVGPLIGVALMLLMGFVEFSDPFKALLPAACYLALHTIEGQVVTPIVLGRQMAISPLILILALMVFGWLWGMVGLLLAVPLLVCIKLVLARLDGTQGWAKLLE
;
A
#
# COMPACT_ATOMS: atom_id res chain seq x y z
N LEU A 1 -26.54 3.20 -12.18
CA LEU A 1 -25.45 4.13 -12.56
C LEU A 1 -25.17 5.18 -11.49
N GLN A 2 -26.20 5.79 -10.89
CA GLN A 2 -26.04 6.78 -9.83
C GLN A 2 -25.30 6.22 -8.59
N GLU A 3 -25.64 5.01 -8.17
CA GLU A 3 -24.93 4.29 -7.09
C GLU A 3 -23.47 3.94 -7.43
N ALA A 4 -23.17 3.68 -8.72
CA ALA A 4 -21.81 3.37 -9.15
C ALA A 4 -20.88 4.58 -9.01
N LEU A 5 -21.39 5.79 -9.23
CA LEU A 5 -20.63 7.02 -9.03
C LEU A 5 -20.37 7.28 -7.54
N LEU A 6 -21.35 7.01 -6.68
CA LEU A 6 -21.23 7.15 -5.23
C LEU A 6 -20.18 6.18 -4.67
N TRP A 7 -20.27 4.89 -5.01
CA TRP A 7 -19.29 3.92 -4.54
C TRP A 7 -17.91 4.09 -5.17
N GLY A 8 -17.83 4.55 -6.41
CA GLY A 8 -16.56 4.89 -7.06
C GLY A 8 -15.85 6.06 -6.38
N THR A 9 -16.58 7.11 -6.01
CA THR A 9 -16.01 8.27 -5.29
C THR A 9 -15.59 7.92 -3.87
N VAL A 10 -16.37 7.11 -3.16
CA VAL A 10 -15.99 6.56 -1.84
C VAL A 10 -14.71 5.75 -1.97
N ALA A 11 -14.64 4.80 -2.90
CA ALA A 11 -13.43 4.00 -3.13
C ALA A 11 -12.19 4.86 -3.42
N ALA A 12 -12.34 5.90 -4.27
CA ALA A 12 -11.26 6.83 -4.58
C ALA A 12 -10.77 7.62 -3.35
N LEU A 13 -11.70 8.10 -2.52
CA LEU A 13 -11.35 8.80 -1.28
C LEU A 13 -10.63 7.88 -0.28
N LEU A 14 -11.10 6.63 -0.13
CA LEU A 14 -10.47 5.68 0.76
C LEU A 14 -9.06 5.32 0.29
N ASN A 15 -8.81 5.23 -1.02
CA ASN A 15 -7.51 4.83 -1.56
C ASN A 15 -6.36 5.83 -1.26
N PHE A 16 -6.65 7.02 -0.71
CA PHE A 16 -5.62 7.93 -0.20
C PHE A 16 -4.83 7.38 0.99
N ALA A 17 -5.46 6.53 1.81
CA ALA A 17 -4.82 5.94 2.98
C ALA A 17 -4.42 4.48 2.67
N PRO A 18 -3.12 4.20 2.42
CA PRO A 18 -2.68 2.85 2.12
C PRO A 18 -3.04 1.90 3.27
N TYR A 19 -3.58 0.73 2.93
CA TYR A 19 -4.12 -0.30 3.83
C TYR A 19 -5.41 0.04 4.57
N VAL A 20 -5.54 1.24 5.14
CA VAL A 20 -6.73 1.64 5.91
C VAL A 20 -7.94 1.80 5.01
N GLY A 21 -7.78 2.47 3.87
CA GLY A 21 -8.84 2.63 2.88
C GLY A 21 -9.40 1.33 2.34
N PRO A 22 -8.55 0.43 1.84
CA PRO A 22 -8.97 -0.88 1.35
C PRO A 22 -9.67 -1.71 2.42
N LEU A 23 -9.18 -1.68 3.67
CA LEU A 23 -9.79 -2.41 4.78
C LEU A 23 -11.22 -1.93 5.06
N ILE A 24 -11.41 -0.61 5.16
CA ILE A 24 -12.73 -0.01 5.38
C ILE A 24 -13.63 -0.24 4.16
N GLY A 25 -13.11 -0.13 2.94
CA GLY A 25 -13.86 -0.37 1.70
C GLY A 25 -14.39 -1.80 1.59
N VAL A 26 -13.57 -2.80 1.94
CA VAL A 26 -14.01 -4.22 2.00
C VAL A 26 -15.09 -4.40 3.05
N ALA A 27 -14.93 -3.82 4.25
CA ALA A 27 -15.91 -3.92 5.32
C ALA A 27 -17.26 -3.29 4.92
N LEU A 28 -17.24 -2.12 4.29
CA LEU A 28 -18.44 -1.45 3.79
C LEU A 28 -19.14 -2.26 2.69
N MET A 29 -18.39 -2.79 1.72
CA MET A 29 -18.94 -3.62 0.64
C MET A 29 -19.52 -4.94 1.17
N LEU A 30 -18.91 -5.52 2.20
CA LEU A 30 -19.41 -6.71 2.87
C LEU A 30 -20.74 -6.41 3.57
N LEU A 31 -20.79 -5.35 4.39
CA LEU A 31 -22.01 -4.95 5.09
C LEU A 31 -23.15 -4.65 4.12
N MET A 32 -22.89 -3.88 3.06
CA MET A 32 -23.88 -3.58 2.03
C MET A 32 -24.34 -4.85 1.30
N GLY A 33 -23.44 -5.76 1.00
CA GLY A 33 -23.79 -7.05 0.40
C GLY A 33 -24.77 -7.87 1.26
N PHE A 34 -24.55 -7.91 2.58
CA PHE A 34 -25.45 -8.61 3.52
C PHE A 34 -26.78 -7.87 3.76
N VAL A 35 -26.82 -6.56 3.57
CA VAL A 35 -28.06 -5.77 3.68
C VAL A 35 -28.92 -5.92 2.41
N GLU A 36 -28.30 -5.93 1.24
CA GLU A 36 -29.00 -5.97 -0.05
C GLU A 36 -29.43 -7.39 -0.44
N PHE A 37 -28.59 -8.40 -0.16
CA PHE A 37 -28.81 -9.77 -0.61
C PHE A 37 -29.15 -10.71 0.55
N SER A 38 -30.25 -11.45 0.40
CA SER A 38 -30.69 -12.48 1.35
C SER A 38 -29.87 -13.78 1.26
N ASP A 39 -29.18 -14.00 0.14
CA ASP A 39 -28.34 -15.16 -0.13
C ASP A 39 -26.89 -14.87 0.29
N PRO A 40 -26.30 -15.63 1.24
CA PRO A 40 -24.94 -15.42 1.72
C PRO A 40 -23.88 -15.42 0.61
N PHE A 41 -24.07 -16.22 -0.44
CA PHE A 41 -23.11 -16.28 -1.56
C PHE A 41 -23.17 -15.02 -2.42
N LYS A 42 -24.36 -14.43 -2.57
CA LYS A 42 -24.55 -13.17 -3.31
C LYS A 42 -24.13 -11.96 -2.51
N ALA A 43 -24.28 -12.02 -1.18
CA ALA A 43 -23.81 -10.98 -0.27
C ALA A 43 -22.27 -10.83 -0.26
N LEU A 44 -21.52 -11.92 -0.50
CA LEU A 44 -20.06 -11.88 -0.51
C LEU A 44 -19.45 -11.35 -1.82
N LEU A 45 -20.20 -11.42 -2.92
CA LEU A 45 -19.73 -11.06 -4.26
C LEU A 45 -19.20 -9.60 -4.37
N PRO A 46 -19.88 -8.57 -3.84
CA PRO A 46 -19.39 -7.19 -3.90
C PRO A 46 -18.05 -7.01 -3.19
N ALA A 47 -17.91 -7.56 -1.98
CA ALA A 47 -16.67 -7.50 -1.21
C ALA A 47 -15.52 -8.24 -1.91
N ALA A 48 -15.81 -9.41 -2.48
CA ALA A 48 -14.84 -10.19 -3.25
C ALA A 48 -14.37 -9.43 -4.52
N CYS A 49 -15.30 -8.84 -5.27
CA CYS A 49 -14.99 -8.02 -6.44
C CYS A 49 -14.15 -6.79 -6.08
N TYR A 50 -14.51 -6.07 -5.01
CA TYR A 50 -13.74 -4.92 -4.53
C TYR A 50 -12.32 -5.32 -4.13
N LEU A 51 -12.16 -6.41 -3.37
CA LEU A 51 -10.86 -6.94 -2.97
C LEU A 51 -10.03 -7.36 -4.20
N ALA A 52 -10.63 -8.04 -5.18
CA ALA A 52 -9.95 -8.45 -6.40
C ALA A 52 -9.48 -7.24 -7.22
N LEU A 53 -10.33 -6.23 -7.39
CA LEU A 53 -9.96 -5.00 -8.09
C LEU A 53 -8.82 -4.27 -7.37
N HIS A 54 -8.93 -4.09 -6.05
CA HIS A 54 -7.92 -3.42 -5.26
C HIS A 54 -6.58 -4.18 -5.26
N THR A 55 -6.61 -5.52 -5.19
CA THR A 55 -5.38 -6.33 -5.26
C THR A 55 -4.72 -6.25 -6.63
N ILE A 56 -5.50 -6.29 -7.72
CA ILE A 56 -4.97 -6.08 -9.08
C ILE A 56 -4.37 -4.69 -9.21
N GLU A 57 -5.05 -3.66 -8.71
CA GLU A 57 -4.54 -2.29 -8.73
C GLU A 57 -3.22 -2.18 -7.93
N GLY A 58 -3.20 -2.65 -6.69
CA GLY A 58 -2.04 -2.51 -5.79
C GLY A 58 -0.85 -3.40 -6.15
N GLN A 59 -1.08 -4.62 -6.65
CA GLN A 59 -0.02 -5.61 -6.89
C GLN A 59 0.40 -5.72 -8.36
N VAL A 60 -0.41 -5.23 -9.30
CA VAL A 60 -0.13 -5.34 -10.74
C VAL A 60 -0.05 -3.95 -11.37
N VAL A 61 -1.11 -3.14 -11.25
CA VAL A 61 -1.14 -1.82 -11.90
C VAL A 61 -0.10 -0.89 -11.30
N THR A 62 -0.07 -0.79 -9.97
CA THR A 62 0.88 0.05 -9.23
C THR A 62 2.33 -0.26 -9.60
N PRO A 63 2.86 -1.51 -9.53
CA PRO A 63 4.25 -1.78 -9.91
C PRO A 63 4.53 -1.68 -11.43
N ILE A 64 3.53 -1.92 -12.29
CA ILE A 64 3.68 -1.71 -13.74
C ILE A 64 3.80 -0.21 -14.05
N VAL A 65 2.96 0.62 -13.42
CA VAL A 65 2.91 2.08 -13.65
C VAL A 65 4.07 2.79 -12.93
N LEU A 66 4.40 2.39 -11.69
CA LEU A 66 5.47 2.99 -10.89
C LEU A 66 6.87 2.44 -11.21
N GLY A 67 6.99 1.42 -12.08
CA GLY A 67 8.24 0.98 -12.67
C GLY A 67 9.30 0.51 -11.67
N ARG A 68 9.46 -0.82 -11.52
CA ARG A 68 10.51 -1.60 -10.81
C ARG A 68 11.87 -0.91 -10.48
N GLN A 69 11.90 0.14 -9.66
CA GLN A 69 13.15 0.77 -9.27
C GLN A 69 13.15 1.12 -7.79
N MET A 70 13.28 0.10 -6.94
CA MET A 70 14.00 0.26 -5.68
C MET A 70 14.73 -1.05 -5.34
N ALA A 71 15.80 -1.35 -6.07
CA ALA A 71 16.87 -2.19 -5.53
C ALA A 71 17.49 -1.42 -4.36
N ILE A 72 16.96 -1.60 -3.15
CA ILE A 72 17.64 -1.20 -1.93
C ILE A 72 18.55 -2.37 -1.58
N SER A 73 19.84 -2.11 -1.43
CA SER A 73 20.80 -3.12 -0.99
C SER A 73 20.31 -3.79 0.31
N PRO A 74 20.20 -5.13 0.35
CA PRO A 74 19.70 -5.88 1.50
C PRO A 74 20.41 -5.55 2.82
N LEU A 75 21.68 -5.11 2.74
CA LEU A 75 22.49 -4.71 3.89
C LEU A 75 21.93 -3.48 4.61
N ILE A 76 21.45 -2.48 3.87
CA ILE A 76 20.89 -1.25 4.47
C ILE A 76 19.50 -1.49 5.03
N LEU A 77 18.73 -2.40 4.41
CA LEU A 77 17.48 -2.86 4.98
C LEU A 77 17.71 -3.47 6.37
N ILE A 78 18.71 -4.36 6.50
CA ILE A 78 19.07 -4.98 7.79
C ILE A 78 19.54 -3.91 8.80
N LEU A 79 20.40 -2.98 8.40
CA LEU A 79 20.86 -1.90 9.29
C LEU A 79 19.71 -1.00 9.76
N ALA A 80 18.78 -0.62 8.88
CA ALA A 80 17.62 0.16 9.27
C ALA A 80 16.68 -0.64 10.19
N LEU A 81 16.43 -1.91 9.91
CA LEU A 81 15.65 -2.78 10.80
C LEU A 81 16.30 -2.89 12.19
N MET A 82 17.63 -2.96 12.27
CA MET A 82 18.35 -2.96 13.55
C MET A 82 18.23 -1.61 14.27
N VAL A 83 18.44 -0.48 13.59
CA VAL A 83 18.38 0.86 14.19
C VAL A 83 16.96 1.22 14.64
N PHE A 84 15.97 1.08 13.75
CA PHE A 84 14.58 1.40 14.06
C PHE A 84 13.96 0.37 15.00
N GLY A 85 14.29 -0.92 14.83
CA GLY A 85 13.88 -1.96 15.76
C GLY A 85 14.45 -1.77 17.17
N TRP A 86 15.68 -1.25 17.30
CA TRP A 86 16.25 -0.90 18.60
C TRP A 86 15.61 0.36 19.21
N LEU A 87 15.31 1.37 18.39
CA LEU A 87 14.66 2.61 18.86
C LEU A 87 13.27 2.34 19.42
N TRP A 88 12.36 1.76 18.63
CA TRP A 88 10.92 1.69 18.92
C TRP A 88 10.34 0.26 18.87
N GLY A 89 11.18 -0.77 18.86
CA GLY A 89 10.75 -2.18 18.86
C GLY A 89 9.96 -2.56 17.60
N MET A 90 8.79 -3.16 17.81
CA MET A 90 7.93 -3.69 16.74
C MET A 90 7.36 -2.61 15.82
N VAL A 91 7.06 -1.43 16.37
CA VAL A 91 6.59 -0.27 15.60
C VAL A 91 7.71 0.28 14.72
N GLY A 92 8.94 0.28 15.24
CA GLY A 92 10.13 0.68 14.49
C GLY A 92 10.42 -0.23 13.30
N LEU A 93 10.24 -1.55 13.46
CA LEU A 93 10.38 -2.52 12.36
C LEU A 93 9.37 -2.29 11.24
N LEU A 94 8.11 -1.98 11.57
CA LEU A 94 7.06 -1.65 10.58
C LEU A 94 7.38 -0.37 9.79
N LEU A 95 7.95 0.63 10.47
CA LEU A 95 8.26 1.94 9.88
C LEU A 95 9.63 1.98 9.18
N ALA A 96 10.54 1.04 9.46
CA ALA A 96 11.89 1.03 8.92
C ALA A 96 11.92 1.02 7.39
N VAL A 97 11.09 0.19 6.76
CA VAL A 97 11.02 0.04 5.30
C VAL A 97 10.56 1.33 4.62
N PRO A 98 9.40 1.93 4.96
CA PRO A 98 8.95 3.17 4.33
C PRO A 98 9.88 4.36 4.62
N LEU A 99 10.45 4.48 5.82
CA LEU A 99 11.40 5.57 6.11
C LEU A 99 12.66 5.47 5.27
N LEU A 100 13.20 4.25 5.12
CA LEU A 100 14.39 3.98 4.31
C LEU A 100 14.16 4.35 2.83
N VAL A 101 12.97 4.01 2.32
CA VAL A 101 12.52 4.38 0.97
C VAL A 101 12.47 5.91 0.81
N CYS A 102 11.91 6.64 1.78
CA CYS A 102 11.88 8.11 1.76
C CYS A 102 13.29 8.71 1.75
N ILE A 103 14.19 8.23 2.62
CA ILE A 103 15.58 8.69 2.70
C ILE A 103 16.32 8.46 1.37
N LYS A 104 16.13 7.28 0.77
CA LYS A 104 16.73 6.94 -0.54
C LYS A 104 16.23 7.88 -1.64
N LEU A 105 14.93 8.16 -1.70
CA LEU A 105 14.35 9.07 -2.69
C LEU A 105 14.91 10.49 -2.56
N VAL A 106 15.08 10.99 -1.33
CA VAL A 106 15.68 12.31 -1.08
C VAL A 106 17.14 12.35 -1.52
N LEU A 107 17.93 11.33 -1.16
CA LEU A 107 19.34 11.21 -1.55
C LEU A 107 19.54 11.05 -3.07
N ALA A 108 18.61 10.38 -3.75
CA ALA A 108 18.62 10.21 -5.21
C ALA A 108 18.27 11.50 -5.97
N ARG A 109 17.63 12.47 -5.31
CA ARG A 109 17.29 13.78 -5.88
C ARG A 109 18.33 14.87 -5.60
N LEU A 110 19.27 14.63 -4.68
CA LEU A 110 20.36 15.54 -4.37
C LEU A 110 21.56 15.29 -5.30
N ASP A 111 21.77 16.19 -6.27
CA ASP A 111 22.94 16.19 -7.15
C ASP A 111 24.22 16.50 -6.33
N GLY A 112 24.89 15.44 -5.90
CA GLY A 112 26.13 15.51 -5.12
C GLY A 112 26.44 14.25 -4.30
N THR A 113 25.44 13.40 -4.04
CA THR A 113 25.57 12.16 -3.24
C THR A 113 25.54 10.87 -4.09
N GLN A 114 25.86 10.96 -5.39
CA GLN A 114 25.89 9.80 -6.28
C GLN A 114 26.87 8.69 -5.81
N GLY A 115 27.94 9.04 -5.08
CA GLY A 115 28.87 8.06 -4.48
C GLY A 115 28.29 7.27 -3.31
N TRP A 116 27.46 7.91 -2.48
CA TRP A 116 26.76 7.25 -1.38
C TRP A 116 25.60 6.40 -1.88
N ALA A 117 24.91 6.85 -2.93
CA ALA A 117 23.84 6.08 -3.58
C ALA A 117 24.34 4.74 -4.16
N LYS A 118 25.59 4.70 -4.65
CA LYS A 118 26.22 3.48 -5.19
C LYS A 118 26.65 2.46 -4.13
N LEU A 119 26.86 2.89 -2.89
CA LEU A 119 27.04 1.99 -1.73
C LEU A 119 25.71 1.45 -1.20
N LEU A 120 24.58 2.06 -1.61
CA LEU A 120 23.22 1.67 -1.24
C LEU A 120 22.52 0.77 -2.27
N GLU A 121 23.15 0.54 -3.42
CA GLU A 121 22.78 -0.51 -4.40
C GLU A 121 23.21 -1.90 -3.96
#